data_AF-A0A9D2TZH6-F1
#
_entry.id   AF-A0A9D2TZH6-F1
#
_cell.length_a   1.000
_cell.length_b   1.000
_cell.length_c   1.000
_cell.angle_alpha   90.00
_cell.angle_beta   90.00
_cell.angle_gamma   90.00
#
_symmetry.space_group_name_H-M   'P 1'
#
loop_
_entity.id
_entity.type
_entity.pdbx_description
1 polymer ?
#
loop_
_entity_poly.entity_id
_entity_poly.type
_entity_poly.pdbx_seq_one_letter_code
_entity_poly.pdbx_strand_id
1 'polypeptide(L)'
;MQFYYEIPASFWSLFRSVNRDVYIEALLAVNDEYQYNNYFLSREACLQILSDLCARTGCGLKREEEETDEEAQETAPGRILNRLLKFGWLRRVEDYSTMTANIVIPDYASVMIEAFERLASEPEEDTQVYIQNVYATLFSFKNDARMNLSMLRTALVNTRKLNRALQDMLHNMDRFFGRLLEKRNYGELLREHLKGYVEEVVERKYHILKTSDNFYIYKTDIRRWLQEMREDTAWVERVRKKQRTRN
;
A
#
# COMPACT_ATOMS: atom_id res chain seq x y z
N MET A 1 -1.21 -27.73 14.23
CA MET A 1 -1.51 -26.38 13.70
C MET A 1 -1.79 -26.54 12.21
N GLN A 2 -3.05 -26.54 11.81
CA GLN A 2 -3.42 -26.51 10.39
C GLN A 2 -3.24 -25.08 9.89
N PHE A 3 -2.48 -24.89 8.81
CA PHE A 3 -2.47 -23.62 8.09
C PHE A 3 -3.85 -23.47 7.41
N TYR A 4 -4.79 -22.82 8.09
CA TYR A 4 -6.16 -22.53 7.62
C TYR A 4 -6.15 -21.37 6.61
N TYR A 5 -5.40 -21.52 5.52
CA TYR A 5 -5.52 -20.62 4.38
C TYR A 5 -6.04 -21.46 3.21
N GLU A 6 -7.33 -21.30 2.88
CA GLU A 6 -7.97 -21.94 1.72
C GLU A 6 -7.51 -21.28 0.41
N ILE A 7 -6.18 -21.20 0.20
CA ILE A 7 -5.58 -20.64 -1.01
C ILE A 7 -5.54 -21.76 -2.06
N PRO A 8 -6.14 -21.57 -3.25
CA PRO A 8 -6.06 -22.55 -4.33
C PRO A 8 -4.61 -22.84 -4.72
N ALA A 9 -4.27 -24.10 -5.02
CA ALA A 9 -2.92 -24.45 -5.46
C ALA A 9 -2.49 -23.71 -6.75
N SER A 10 -3.47 -23.35 -7.58
CA SER A 10 -3.28 -22.60 -8.83
C SER A 10 -3.08 -21.09 -8.62
N PHE A 11 -3.25 -20.56 -7.41
CA PHE A 11 -3.22 -19.12 -7.12
C PHE A 11 -1.96 -18.42 -7.63
N TRP A 12 -0.80 -19.05 -7.43
CA TRP A 12 0.50 -18.51 -7.82
C TRP A 12 0.79 -18.61 -9.32
N SER A 13 0.03 -19.41 -10.06
CA SER A 13 0.26 -19.63 -11.49
C SER A 13 0.06 -18.36 -12.31
N LEU A 14 -0.82 -17.46 -11.88
CA LEU A 14 -1.08 -16.18 -12.55
C LEU A 14 0.21 -15.37 -12.81
N PHE A 15 1.17 -15.40 -11.88
CA PHE A 15 2.41 -14.61 -12.00
C PHE A 15 3.59 -15.36 -12.63
N ARG A 16 3.39 -16.62 -13.03
CA ARG A 16 4.31 -17.32 -13.94
C ARG A 16 4.10 -16.92 -15.40
N SER A 17 2.96 -16.28 -15.70
CA SER A 17 2.61 -15.81 -17.03
C SER A 17 3.53 -14.69 -17.54
N VAL A 18 3.62 -14.59 -18.87
CA VAL A 18 4.23 -13.46 -19.60
C VAL A 18 3.48 -12.14 -19.41
N ASN A 19 2.21 -12.19 -19.01
CA ASN A 19 1.32 -11.04 -18.81
C ASN A 19 1.21 -10.62 -17.32
N ARG A 20 2.14 -11.08 -16.46
CA ARG A 20 2.08 -10.87 -15.01
C ARG A 20 1.87 -9.40 -14.59
N ASP A 21 2.51 -8.47 -15.29
CA ASP A 21 2.46 -7.04 -14.94
C ASP A 21 1.04 -6.49 -15.21
N VAL A 22 0.43 -6.89 -16.33
CA VAL A 22 -0.96 -6.55 -16.67
C VAL A 22 -1.92 -7.10 -15.61
N TYR A 23 -1.68 -8.31 -15.10
CA TYR A 23 -2.51 -8.89 -14.06
C TYR A 23 -2.39 -8.18 -12.71
N ILE A 24 -1.18 -7.72 -12.34
CA ILE A 24 -0.98 -6.93 -11.12
C ILE A 24 -1.71 -5.60 -11.25
N GLU A 25 -1.55 -4.88 -12.37
CA GLU A 25 -2.25 -3.61 -12.61
C GLU A 25 -3.78 -3.78 -12.61
N ALA A 26 -4.27 -4.85 -13.24
CA ALA A 26 -5.69 -5.18 -13.23
C ALA A 26 -6.24 -5.43 -11.82
N LEU A 27 -5.48 -6.16 -10.98
CA LEU A 27 -5.88 -6.41 -9.59
C LEU A 27 -5.92 -5.12 -8.77
N LEU A 28 -4.96 -4.22 -8.96
CA LEU A 28 -4.94 -2.93 -8.28
C LEU A 28 -6.12 -2.06 -8.70
N ALA A 29 -6.43 -1.98 -10.00
CA ALA A 29 -7.57 -1.21 -10.50
C ALA A 29 -8.92 -1.76 -10.01
N VAL A 30 -9.07 -3.10 -9.99
CA VAL A 30 -10.28 -3.72 -9.44
C VAL A 30 -10.39 -3.47 -7.94
N ASN A 31 -9.28 -3.52 -7.21
CA ASN A 31 -9.26 -3.28 -5.76
C ASN A 31 -9.62 -1.84 -5.39
N ASP A 32 -9.11 -0.86 -6.14
CA ASP A 32 -9.43 0.56 -5.93
C ASP A 32 -10.95 0.78 -5.99
N GLU A 33 -11.59 0.32 -7.07
CA GLU A 33 -13.05 0.41 -7.23
C GLU A 33 -13.83 -0.46 -6.23
N TYR A 34 -13.26 -1.58 -5.80
CA TYR A 34 -13.86 -2.44 -4.79
C TYR A 34 -13.94 -1.75 -3.42
N GLN A 35 -12.95 -0.94 -3.06
CA GLN A 35 -12.92 -0.19 -1.80
C GLN A 35 -14.01 0.89 -1.71
N TYR A 36 -14.41 1.46 -2.84
CA TYR A 36 -15.45 2.49 -2.89
C TYR A 36 -16.88 1.92 -3.03
N ASN A 37 -17.03 0.66 -3.40
CA ASN A 37 -18.33 0.00 -3.60
C ASN A 37 -18.77 -0.85 -2.39
N ASN A 38 -20.03 -1.32 -2.40
CA ASN A 38 -20.68 -2.07 -1.30
C ASN A 38 -20.13 -3.51 -1.11
N TYR A 39 -18.82 -3.72 -1.08
CA TYR A 39 -18.17 -5.03 -0.87
C TYR A 39 -18.50 -6.10 -1.94
N PHE A 40 -18.96 -5.69 -3.11
CA PHE A 40 -19.13 -6.56 -4.28
C PHE A 40 -19.16 -5.72 -5.56
N LEU A 41 -18.75 -6.34 -6.67
CA LEU A 41 -18.81 -5.75 -8.01
C LEU A 41 -19.61 -6.66 -8.94
N SER A 42 -20.39 -6.10 -9.86
CA SER A 42 -20.98 -6.91 -10.93
C SER A 42 -19.91 -7.31 -11.94
N ARG A 43 -20.16 -8.37 -12.72
CA ARG A 43 -19.25 -8.78 -13.80
C ARG A 43 -19.05 -7.67 -14.81
N GLU A 44 -20.12 -6.94 -15.13
CA GLU A 44 -20.12 -5.82 -16.07
C GLU A 44 -19.27 -4.66 -15.54
N ALA A 45 -19.36 -4.36 -14.23
CA ALA A 45 -18.51 -3.35 -13.61
C ALA A 45 -17.03 -3.73 -13.69
N CYS A 46 -16.67 -4.98 -13.37
CA CYS A 46 -15.28 -5.44 -13.51
C CYS A 46 -14.79 -5.36 -14.97
N LEU A 47 -15.62 -5.74 -15.95
CA LEU A 47 -15.26 -5.62 -17.36
C LEU A 47 -15.06 -4.17 -17.80
N GLN A 48 -15.89 -3.24 -17.32
CA GLN A 48 -15.74 -1.83 -17.61
C GLN A 48 -14.43 -1.27 -17.04
N ILE A 49 -14.13 -1.55 -15.77
CA ILE A 49 -12.87 -1.15 -15.11
C ILE A 49 -11.66 -1.65 -15.88
N LEU A 50 -11.67 -2.93 -16.27
CA LEU A 50 -10.59 -3.54 -17.02
C LEU A 50 -10.51 -3.02 -18.46
N SER A 51 -11.63 -2.65 -19.07
CA SER A 51 -11.66 -1.99 -20.37
C SER A 51 -11.00 -0.62 -20.31
N ASP A 52 -11.32 0.18 -19.28
CA ASP A 52 -10.75 1.51 -19.08
C ASP A 52 -9.26 1.44 -18.75
N LEU A 53 -8.84 0.45 -17.94
CA LEU A 53 -7.42 0.15 -17.72
C LEU A 53 -6.73 -0.15 -19.06
N CYS A 54 -7.28 -1.06 -19.85
CA CYS A 54 -6.65 -1.47 -21.10
C CYS A 54 -6.62 -0.37 -22.16
N ALA A 55 -7.58 0.57 -22.14
CA ALA A 55 -7.52 1.77 -22.97
C ALA A 55 -6.38 2.71 -22.55
N ARG A 56 -6.06 2.79 -21.25
CA ARG A 56 -4.97 3.63 -20.71
C ARG A 56 -3.59 3.03 -20.95
N THR A 57 -3.42 1.74 -20.70
CA THR A 57 -2.10 1.07 -20.71
C THR A 57 -1.77 0.39 -22.03
N GLY A 58 -2.76 0.20 -22.90
CA GLY A 58 -2.60 -0.53 -24.17
C GLY A 58 -2.33 -2.01 -23.91
N CYS A 59 -3.27 -2.72 -23.26
CA CYS A 59 -3.17 -4.15 -22.93
C CYS A 59 -2.89 -5.03 -24.16
N GLY A 60 -1.62 -5.19 -24.52
CA GLY A 60 -1.17 -6.20 -25.48
C GLY A 60 -0.98 -7.54 -24.79
N LEU A 61 -2.07 -8.30 -24.59
CA LEU A 61 -1.97 -9.64 -24.01
C LEU A 61 -1.27 -10.60 -24.98
N LYS A 62 -0.15 -11.17 -24.54
CA LYS A 62 0.50 -12.27 -25.25
C LYS A 62 -0.25 -13.57 -24.98
N ARG A 63 -0.25 -14.47 -25.97
CA ARG A 63 -0.86 -15.79 -25.83
C ARG A 63 -0.09 -16.61 -24.78
N GLU A 64 -0.82 -17.25 -23.89
CA GLU A 64 -0.25 -18.13 -22.86
C GLU A 64 -0.30 -19.60 -23.27
N GLU A 65 0.62 -20.43 -22.77
CA GLU A 65 0.68 -21.85 -23.14
C GLU A 65 -0.55 -22.65 -22.67
N GLU A 66 -1.13 -22.27 -21.53
CA GLU A 66 -2.33 -22.89 -20.95
C GLU A 66 -3.64 -22.27 -21.48
N GLU A 67 -3.59 -21.49 -22.56
CA GLU A 67 -4.72 -20.77 -23.14
C GLU A 67 -5.35 -21.52 -24.31
N THR A 68 -6.66 -21.78 -24.21
CA THR A 68 -7.44 -22.39 -25.29
C THR A 68 -7.65 -21.39 -26.42
N ASP A 69 -7.93 -21.89 -27.63
CA ASP A 69 -8.21 -21.02 -28.78
C ASP A 69 -9.45 -20.14 -28.58
N GLU A 70 -10.43 -20.61 -27.80
CA GLU A 70 -11.62 -19.85 -27.42
C GLU A 70 -11.28 -18.71 -26.45
N GLU A 71 -10.48 -18.98 -25.41
CA GLU A 71 -9.98 -17.94 -24.49
C GLU A 71 -9.16 -16.89 -25.25
N ALA A 72 -8.37 -17.29 -26.24
CA ALA A 72 -7.56 -16.36 -27.03
C ALA A 72 -8.38 -15.41 -27.94
N GLN A 73 -9.63 -15.76 -28.27
CA GLN A 73 -10.54 -14.94 -29.08
C GLN A 73 -11.35 -13.94 -28.25
N GLU A 74 -11.38 -14.09 -26.93
CA GLU A 74 -12.06 -13.14 -26.06
C GLU A 74 -11.41 -11.74 -26.08
N THR A 75 -12.18 -10.73 -25.71
CA THR A 75 -11.66 -9.37 -25.53
C THR A 75 -10.63 -9.35 -24.40
N ALA A 76 -9.63 -8.48 -24.48
CA ALA A 76 -8.57 -8.40 -23.46
C ALA A 76 -9.11 -8.24 -22.02
N PRO A 77 -10.13 -7.39 -21.74
CA PRO A 77 -10.74 -7.30 -20.40
C PRO A 77 -11.40 -8.61 -19.95
N GLY A 78 -12.07 -9.32 -20.87
CA GLY A 78 -12.69 -10.62 -20.61
C GLY A 78 -11.65 -11.68 -20.25
N ARG A 79 -10.57 -11.76 -21.05
CA ARG A 79 -9.44 -12.66 -20.82
C ARG A 79 -8.80 -12.43 -19.45
N ILE A 80 -8.57 -11.17 -19.10
CA ILE A 80 -8.00 -10.79 -17.79
C ILE A 80 -8.94 -11.25 -16.67
N LEU A 81 -10.22 -10.86 -16.73
CA LEU A 81 -11.19 -11.20 -15.68
C LEU A 81 -11.33 -12.71 -15.48
N ASN A 82 -11.41 -13.47 -16.57
CA ASN A 82 -11.54 -14.92 -16.54
C ASN A 82 -10.28 -15.58 -15.94
N ARG A 83 -9.08 -15.06 -16.22
CA ARG A 83 -7.82 -15.54 -15.61
C ARG A 83 -7.77 -15.23 -14.11
N LEU A 84 -8.18 -14.04 -13.69
CA LEU A 84 -8.24 -13.68 -12.27
C LEU A 84 -9.23 -14.58 -11.49
N LEU A 85 -10.38 -14.93 -12.10
CA LEU A 85 -11.33 -15.88 -11.52
C LEU A 85 -10.79 -17.32 -11.50
N LYS A 86 -10.18 -17.78 -12.61
CA LYS A 86 -9.63 -19.15 -12.78
C LYS A 86 -8.53 -19.45 -11.75
N PHE A 87 -7.68 -18.47 -11.46
CA PHE A 87 -6.61 -18.60 -10.48
C PHE A 87 -7.03 -18.18 -9.05
N GLY A 88 -8.31 -17.86 -8.82
CA GLY A 88 -8.83 -17.59 -7.48
C GLY A 88 -8.41 -16.25 -6.87
N TRP A 89 -7.94 -15.30 -7.69
CA TRP A 89 -7.71 -13.92 -7.23
C TRP A 89 -9.01 -13.16 -7.04
N LEU A 90 -10.03 -13.54 -7.82
CA LEU A 90 -11.40 -13.08 -7.67
C LEU A 90 -12.31 -14.30 -7.49
N ARG A 91 -13.46 -14.11 -6.84
CA ARG A 91 -14.46 -15.16 -6.64
C ARG A 91 -15.82 -14.68 -7.11
N ARG A 92 -16.53 -15.55 -7.84
CA ARG A 92 -17.94 -15.34 -8.17
C ARG A 92 -18.81 -15.82 -7.02
N VAL A 93 -19.73 -14.95 -6.57
CA VAL A 93 -20.73 -15.24 -5.54
C VAL A 93 -22.10 -14.97 -6.15
N GLU A 94 -22.97 -15.98 -6.13
CA GLU A 94 -24.35 -15.82 -6.57
C GLU A 94 -25.20 -15.30 -5.42
N ASP A 95 -25.86 -14.18 -5.64
CA ASP A 95 -26.91 -13.70 -4.75
C ASP A 95 -28.26 -14.21 -5.25
N TYR A 96 -28.75 -15.27 -4.60
CA TYR A 96 -30.03 -15.89 -4.93
C TYR A 96 -31.24 -14.96 -4.69
N SER A 97 -31.08 -13.89 -3.89
CA SER A 97 -32.17 -12.94 -3.62
C SER A 97 -32.37 -11.96 -4.77
N THR A 98 -31.29 -11.54 -5.42
CA THR A 98 -31.32 -10.61 -6.57
C THR A 98 -31.16 -11.34 -7.90
N MET A 99 -30.88 -12.65 -7.89
CA MET A 99 -30.55 -13.46 -9.07
C MET A 99 -29.36 -12.88 -9.84
N THR A 100 -28.42 -12.25 -9.13
CA THR A 100 -27.24 -11.63 -9.72
C THR A 100 -25.95 -12.37 -9.34
N ALA A 101 -25.00 -12.38 -10.26
CA ALA A 101 -23.66 -12.90 -10.01
C ALA A 101 -22.72 -11.74 -9.70
N ASN A 102 -22.24 -11.72 -8.46
CA ASN A 102 -21.31 -10.73 -7.96
C ASN A 102 -19.88 -11.29 -7.95
N ILE A 103 -18.91 -10.40 -8.04
CA ILE A 103 -17.49 -10.66 -7.96
C ILE A 103 -16.97 -10.03 -6.67
N VAL A 104 -16.26 -10.84 -5.89
CA VAL A 104 -15.65 -10.44 -4.62
C VAL A 104 -14.18 -10.79 -4.61
N ILE A 105 -13.41 -10.04 -3.82
CA ILE A 105 -12.00 -10.31 -3.55
C ILE A 105 -11.92 -11.20 -2.30
N PRO A 106 -11.40 -12.44 -2.38
CA PRO A 106 -11.20 -13.28 -1.21
C PRO A 106 -10.19 -12.69 -0.21
N ASP A 107 -10.36 -12.99 1.09
CA ASP A 107 -9.49 -12.46 2.17
C ASP A 107 -7.99 -12.69 1.91
N TYR A 108 -7.61 -13.88 1.46
CA TYR A 108 -6.21 -14.19 1.15
C TYR A 108 -5.68 -13.37 -0.03
N ALA A 109 -6.52 -13.09 -1.03
CA ALA A 109 -6.13 -12.31 -2.19
C ALA A 109 -6.00 -10.83 -1.82
N SER A 110 -6.89 -10.32 -0.97
CA SER A 110 -6.84 -8.96 -0.43
C SER A 110 -5.50 -8.66 0.24
N VAL A 111 -4.98 -9.55 1.09
CA VAL A 111 -3.66 -9.38 1.73
C VAL A 111 -2.53 -9.25 0.71
N MET A 112 -2.60 -10.01 -0.38
CA MET A 112 -1.59 -9.98 -1.43
C MET A 112 -1.71 -8.74 -2.32
N ILE A 113 -2.94 -8.31 -2.59
CA ILE A 113 -3.21 -7.06 -3.32
C ILE A 113 -2.73 -5.86 -2.52
N GLU A 114 -2.96 -5.82 -1.20
CA GLU A 114 -2.41 -4.78 -0.32
C GLU A 114 -0.88 -4.75 -0.39
N ALA A 115 -0.22 -5.92 -0.50
CA ALA A 115 1.22 -5.97 -0.70
C ALA A 115 1.65 -5.37 -2.05
N PHE A 116 0.92 -5.63 -3.13
CA PHE A 116 1.19 -4.99 -4.43
C PHE A 116 0.94 -3.48 -4.40
N GLU A 117 -0.13 -3.05 -3.75
CA GLU A 117 -0.45 -1.64 -3.56
C GLU A 117 0.69 -0.93 -2.84
N ARG A 118 1.23 -1.55 -1.78
CA ARG A 118 2.39 -1.03 -1.04
C ARG A 118 3.69 -1.01 -1.85
N LEU A 119 3.85 -1.96 -2.77
CA LEU A 119 5.00 -1.97 -3.68
C LEU A 119 4.86 -0.91 -4.79
N ALA A 120 3.63 -0.58 -5.17
CA ALA A 120 3.32 0.46 -6.16
C ALA A 120 3.28 1.87 -5.54
N SER A 121 2.92 2.00 -4.26
CA SER A 121 2.79 3.26 -3.54
C SER A 121 4.14 3.91 -3.28
N GLU A 122 4.18 5.25 -3.30
CA GLU A 122 5.38 5.98 -2.95
C GLU A 122 5.61 6.01 -1.42
N PRO A 123 6.83 5.69 -0.94
CA PRO A 123 7.13 5.67 0.50
C PRO A 123 7.05 7.05 1.16
N GLU A 124 6.99 8.14 0.39
CA GLU A 124 6.99 9.51 0.91
C GLU A 124 5.65 9.90 1.55
N GLU A 125 4.53 9.54 0.92
CA GLU A 125 3.18 9.77 1.45
C GLU A 125 3.02 9.12 2.83
N ASP A 126 3.51 7.88 2.95
CA ASP A 126 3.52 7.11 4.19
C ASP A 126 4.25 7.84 5.33
N THR A 127 5.44 8.41 5.06
CA THR A 127 6.23 9.10 6.09
C THR A 127 5.52 10.36 6.62
N GLN A 128 4.90 11.14 5.74
CA GLN A 128 4.17 12.35 6.10
C GLN A 128 2.92 12.00 6.93
N VAL A 129 2.17 10.99 6.51
CA VAL A 129 0.99 10.50 7.25
C VAL A 129 1.38 9.99 8.63
N TYR A 130 2.46 9.20 8.75
CA TYR A 130 2.87 8.68 10.07
C TYR A 130 3.33 9.79 11.02
N ILE A 131 4.12 10.78 10.57
CA ILE A 131 4.60 11.85 11.47
C ILE A 131 3.45 12.76 11.92
N GLN A 132 2.52 13.10 11.02
CA GLN A 132 1.31 13.87 11.36
C GLN A 132 0.43 13.10 12.34
N ASN A 133 0.23 11.79 12.14
CA ASN A 133 -0.53 10.96 13.05
C ASN A 133 0.11 10.86 14.45
N VAL A 134 1.44 10.75 14.53
CA VAL A 134 2.15 10.79 15.83
C VAL A 134 1.94 12.14 16.51
N TYR A 135 2.10 13.24 15.78
CA TYR A 135 1.90 14.58 16.31
C TYR A 135 0.47 14.80 16.80
N ALA A 136 -0.53 14.52 15.97
CA ALA A 136 -1.94 14.68 16.32
C ALA A 136 -2.32 13.81 17.52
N THR A 137 -1.90 12.54 17.54
CA THR A 137 -2.19 11.63 18.65
C THR A 137 -1.58 12.12 19.96
N LEU A 138 -0.33 12.59 19.96
CA LEU A 138 0.34 13.11 21.15
C LEU A 138 -0.22 14.46 21.58
N PHE A 139 -0.59 15.33 20.64
CA PHE A 139 -1.26 16.59 20.93
C PHE A 139 -2.60 16.35 21.63
N SER A 140 -3.45 15.48 21.07
CA SER A 140 -4.72 15.09 21.70
C SER A 140 -4.49 14.42 23.05
N PHE A 141 -3.48 13.56 23.19
CA PHE A 141 -3.16 12.92 24.46
C PHE A 141 -2.76 13.92 25.55
N LYS A 142 -2.02 14.98 25.19
CA LYS A 142 -1.59 16.03 26.10
C LYS A 142 -2.75 16.94 26.52
N ASN A 143 -3.62 17.30 25.58
CA ASN A 143 -4.57 18.41 25.75
C ASN A 143 -6.03 17.98 25.97
N ASP A 144 -6.42 16.74 25.67
CA ASP A 144 -7.81 16.27 25.82
C ASP A 144 -8.03 15.50 27.13
N ALA A 145 -9.09 15.83 27.86
CA ALA A 145 -9.51 15.14 29.08
C ALA A 145 -9.89 13.66 28.86
N ARG A 146 -10.25 13.28 27.62
CA ARG A 146 -10.64 11.92 27.20
C ARG A 146 -9.46 10.99 26.88
N MET A 147 -8.22 11.44 27.13
CA MET A 147 -6.98 10.67 26.94
C MET A 147 -7.07 9.20 27.38
N ASN A 148 -6.53 8.29 26.55
CA ASN A 148 -6.41 6.86 26.85
C ASN A 148 -4.99 6.36 26.52
N LEU A 149 -4.46 5.43 27.32
CA LEU A 149 -3.15 4.81 27.08
C LEU A 149 -3.06 4.09 25.72
N SER A 150 -4.20 3.68 25.14
CA SER A 150 -4.24 3.17 23.77
C SER A 150 -3.74 4.19 22.75
N MET A 151 -3.92 5.50 22.99
CA MET A 151 -3.40 6.56 22.12
C MET A 151 -1.87 6.59 22.12
N LEU A 152 -1.22 6.42 23.28
CA LEU A 152 0.23 6.28 23.34
C LEU A 152 0.72 5.02 22.62
N ARG A 153 -0.04 3.92 22.69
CA ARG A 153 0.26 2.71 21.91
C ARG A 153 0.15 2.97 20.40
N THR A 154 -0.90 3.67 19.96
CA THR A 154 -1.08 4.08 18.56
C THR A 154 0.07 4.98 18.10
N ALA A 155 0.45 5.99 18.88
CA ALA A 155 1.58 6.85 18.60
C ALA A 155 2.90 6.04 18.48
N LEU A 156 3.11 5.06 19.35
CA LEU A 156 4.27 4.18 19.27
C LEU A 156 4.28 3.32 18.01
N VAL A 157 3.13 2.75 17.61
CA VAL A 157 3.02 1.96 16.38
C VAL A 157 3.33 2.84 15.16
N ASN A 158 2.73 4.03 15.06
CA ASN A 158 2.99 4.96 13.97
C ASN A 158 4.46 5.44 13.96
N THR A 159 5.08 5.65 15.13
CA THR A 159 6.50 6.00 15.23
C THR A 159 7.40 4.87 14.71
N ARG A 160 7.06 3.60 15.00
CA ARG A 160 7.80 2.44 14.48
C ARG A 160 7.65 2.30 12.96
N LYS A 161 6.43 2.50 12.43
CA LYS A 161 6.18 2.50 10.98
C LYS A 161 6.96 3.61 10.29
N LEU A 162 6.93 4.83 10.84
CA LEU A 162 7.72 5.96 10.37
C LEU A 162 9.23 5.63 10.33
N ASN A 163 9.77 5.08 11.42
CA ASN A 163 11.19 4.74 11.46
C ASN A 163 11.56 3.68 10.40
N ARG A 164 10.69 2.70 10.17
CA ARG A 164 10.89 1.70 9.13
C ARG A 164 10.86 2.32 7.72
N ALA A 165 9.88 3.18 7.43
CA ALA A 165 9.80 3.87 6.15
C ALA A 165 11.05 4.74 5.87
N LEU A 166 11.57 5.43 6.89
CA LEU A 166 12.82 6.19 6.79
C LEU A 166 14.05 5.28 6.57
N GLN A 167 14.08 4.10 7.18
CA GLN A 167 15.15 3.11 6.95
C GLN A 167 15.09 2.54 5.53
N ASP A 168 13.91 2.19 5.05
CA ASP A 168 13.71 1.68 3.69
C ASP A 168 14.14 2.74 2.66
N MET A 169 13.80 4.02 2.89
CA MET A 169 14.31 5.13 2.08
C MET A 169 15.83 5.18 2.08
N LEU A 170 16.49 5.06 3.25
CA LEU A 170 17.95 5.06 3.34
C LEU A 170 18.57 3.88 2.57
N HIS A 171 18.04 2.68 2.73
CA HIS A 171 18.55 1.50 2.03
C HIS A 171 18.36 1.58 0.52
N ASN A 172 17.28 2.20 0.05
CA ASN A 172 17.07 2.48 -1.37
C ASN A 172 18.15 3.43 -1.91
N MET A 173 18.58 4.42 -1.12
CA MET A 173 19.71 5.29 -1.48
C MET A 173 21.00 4.49 -1.63
N ASP A 174 21.31 3.63 -0.66
CA ASP A 174 22.55 2.84 -0.66
C ASP A 174 22.60 1.92 -1.89
N ARG A 175 21.48 1.27 -2.23
CA ARG A 175 21.36 0.45 -3.44
C ARG A 175 21.50 1.30 -4.71
N PHE A 176 20.91 2.49 -4.74
CA PHE A 176 21.05 3.41 -5.85
C PHE A 176 22.51 3.82 -6.07
N PHE A 177 23.20 4.24 -5.01
CA PHE A 177 24.62 4.60 -5.10
C PHE A 177 25.51 3.41 -5.49
N GLY A 178 25.19 2.20 -4.99
CA GLY A 178 25.87 0.97 -5.44
C GLY A 178 25.78 0.77 -6.95
N ARG A 179 24.57 0.86 -7.52
CA ARG A 179 24.36 0.78 -8.98
C ARG A 179 25.09 1.87 -9.75
N LEU A 180 25.10 3.09 -9.22
CA LEU A 180 25.76 4.22 -9.83
C LEU A 180 27.29 4.01 -9.89
N LEU A 181 27.88 3.46 -8.83
CA LEU A 181 29.32 3.15 -8.74
C LEU A 181 29.75 2.01 -9.68
N GLU A 182 28.85 1.10 -10.03
CA GLU A 182 29.14 0.02 -10.98
C GLU A 182 29.17 0.48 -12.44
N LYS A 183 28.67 1.68 -12.75
CA LYS A 183 28.64 2.20 -14.12
C LYS A 183 30.04 2.58 -14.60
N ARG A 184 30.44 1.98 -15.72
CA ARG A 184 31.75 2.22 -16.36
C ARG A 184 31.70 3.28 -17.46
N ASN A 185 30.52 3.68 -17.91
CA ASN A 185 30.33 4.66 -18.98
C ASN A 185 29.74 5.96 -18.43
N TYR A 186 30.38 7.08 -18.73
CA TYR A 186 29.98 8.43 -18.31
C TYR A 186 28.59 8.84 -18.81
N GLY A 187 28.19 8.43 -20.02
CA GLY A 187 26.86 8.74 -20.57
C GLY A 187 25.73 8.02 -19.83
N GLU A 188 25.95 6.77 -19.43
CA GLU A 188 24.99 6.01 -18.63
C GLU A 188 24.93 6.53 -17.18
N LEU A 189 26.09 6.86 -16.62
CA LEU A 189 26.22 7.47 -15.29
C LEU A 189 25.44 8.79 -15.21
N LEU A 190 25.64 9.70 -16.18
CA LEU A 190 24.94 10.98 -16.22
C LEU A 190 23.43 10.80 -16.40
N ARG A 191 23.00 9.88 -17.26
CA ARG A 191 21.58 9.61 -17.47
C ARG A 191 20.91 9.06 -16.20
N GLU A 192 21.56 8.12 -15.52
CA GLU A 192 21.04 7.51 -14.28
C GLU A 192 21.12 8.47 -13.09
N HIS A 193 22.13 9.33 -13.03
CA HIS A 193 22.19 10.41 -12.04
C HIS A 193 21.10 11.47 -12.30
N LEU A 194 21.00 12.01 -13.51
CA LEU A 194 20.06 13.12 -13.76
C LEU A 194 18.61 12.66 -13.76
N LYS A 195 18.28 11.53 -14.38
CA LYS A 195 16.90 11.02 -14.41
C LYS A 195 16.54 10.16 -13.21
N GLY A 196 17.48 9.35 -12.71
CA GLY A 196 17.21 8.47 -11.56
C GLY A 196 17.43 9.16 -10.21
N TYR A 197 18.53 9.90 -10.03
CA TYR A 197 18.81 10.53 -8.74
C TYR A 197 18.09 11.87 -8.57
N VAL A 198 18.19 12.77 -9.55
CA VAL A 198 17.68 14.14 -9.36
C VAL A 198 16.16 14.13 -9.31
N GLU A 199 15.50 13.54 -10.31
CA GLU A 199 14.03 13.50 -10.41
C GLU A 199 13.40 12.58 -9.33
N GLU A 200 13.90 11.35 -9.12
CA GLU A 200 13.23 10.40 -8.21
C GLU A 200 13.68 10.52 -6.75
N VAL A 201 14.86 11.07 -6.45
CA VAL A 201 15.41 11.04 -5.09
C VAL A 201 15.62 12.44 -4.52
N VAL A 202 16.21 13.35 -5.29
CA VAL A 202 16.52 14.70 -4.82
C VAL A 202 15.27 15.57 -4.79
N GLU A 203 14.49 15.64 -5.86
CA GLU A 203 13.25 16.43 -5.88
C GLU A 203 12.26 15.97 -4.79
N ARG A 204 12.15 14.65 -4.63
CA ARG A 204 11.43 13.95 -3.56
C ARG A 204 11.86 14.37 -2.14
N LYS A 205 13.17 14.27 -1.82
CA LYS A 205 13.71 14.77 -0.54
C LYS A 205 13.61 16.28 -0.37
N TYR A 206 13.80 17.06 -1.43
CA TYR A 206 13.68 18.51 -1.38
C TYR A 206 12.25 18.95 -1.09
N HIS A 207 11.24 18.21 -1.55
CA HIS A 207 9.84 18.49 -1.25
C HIS A 207 9.52 18.32 0.25
N ILE A 208 9.96 17.22 0.88
CA ILE A 208 9.80 16.97 2.33
C ILE A 208 10.48 18.07 3.18
N LEU A 209 11.60 18.62 2.71
CA LEU A 209 12.36 19.65 3.42
C LEU A 209 11.79 21.06 3.25
N LYS A 210 11.10 21.34 2.13
CA LYS A 210 10.72 22.70 1.71
C LYS A 210 9.23 23.01 1.83
N THR A 211 8.36 22.00 1.89
CA THR A 211 6.93 22.20 2.18
C THR A 211 6.70 22.55 3.65
N SER A 212 5.60 23.24 3.94
CA SER A 212 5.18 23.66 5.29
C SER A 212 4.93 22.49 6.26
N ASP A 213 4.82 21.27 5.73
CA ASP A 213 4.79 19.99 6.47
C ASP A 213 6.20 19.45 6.79
N ASN A 214 7.12 20.37 7.11
CA ASN A 214 8.51 20.01 7.36
C ASN A 214 8.63 19.04 8.55
N PHE A 215 9.10 17.83 8.26
CA PHE A 215 9.36 16.76 9.23
C PHE A 215 10.09 17.22 10.50
N TYR A 216 11.03 18.18 10.38
CA TYR A 216 11.80 18.68 11.51
C TYR A 216 10.98 19.50 12.50
N ILE A 217 9.90 20.15 12.05
CA ILE A 217 8.98 20.89 12.92
C ILE A 217 8.27 19.90 13.85
N TYR A 218 7.60 18.90 13.26
CA TYR A 218 6.90 17.86 14.02
C TYR A 218 7.84 17.11 14.98
N LYS A 219 9.03 16.73 14.53
CA LYS A 219 10.03 16.06 15.38
C LYS A 219 10.41 16.87 16.61
N THR A 220 10.61 18.17 16.45
CA THR A 220 11.02 19.06 17.55
C THR A 220 9.90 19.19 18.59
N ASP A 221 8.66 19.39 18.12
CA ASP A 221 7.49 19.50 18.99
C ASP A 221 7.17 18.20 19.72
N ILE A 222 7.20 17.07 19.01
CA ILE A 222 7.00 15.74 19.60
C ILE A 222 8.01 15.49 20.72
N ARG A 223 9.30 15.78 20.50
CA ARG A 223 10.35 15.58 21.52
C ARG A 223 10.11 16.48 22.73
N ARG A 224 9.80 17.75 22.50
CA ARG A 224 9.47 18.71 23.57
C ARG A 224 8.29 18.22 24.41
N TRP A 225 7.18 17.83 23.78
CA TRP A 225 6.00 17.38 24.52
C TRP A 225 6.25 16.08 25.28
N LEU A 226 6.96 15.11 24.70
CA LEU A 226 7.33 13.87 25.41
C LEU A 226 8.20 14.16 26.63
N GLN A 227 9.10 15.14 26.53
CA GLN A 227 9.90 15.59 27.66
C GLN A 227 9.03 16.25 28.74
N GLU A 228 8.21 17.24 28.37
CA GLU A 228 7.28 17.93 29.30
C GLU A 228 6.35 16.94 30.02
N MET A 229 5.76 15.99 29.28
CA MET A 229 4.87 14.97 29.84
C MET A 229 5.60 14.00 30.78
N ARG A 230 6.88 13.71 30.51
CA ARG A 230 7.70 12.84 31.37
C ARG A 230 8.14 13.54 32.65
N GLU A 231 8.41 14.84 32.58
CA GLU A 231 8.86 15.66 33.70
C GLU A 231 7.68 16.07 34.62
N ASP A 232 6.45 16.15 34.11
CA ASP A 232 5.25 16.39 34.91
C ASP A 232 4.80 15.13 35.69
N THR A 233 5.44 14.93 36.85
CA THR A 233 5.14 13.81 37.76
C THR A 233 3.69 13.78 38.22
N ALA A 234 3.03 14.94 38.39
CA ALA A 234 1.64 15.03 38.80
C ALA A 234 0.68 14.57 37.69
N TRP A 235 0.99 14.91 36.44
CA TRP A 235 0.25 14.42 35.28
C TRP A 235 0.46 12.92 35.07
N VAL A 236 1.69 12.41 35.18
CA VAL A 236 1.97 10.96 35.08
C VAL A 236 1.17 10.17 36.11
N GLU A 237 1.10 10.67 37.35
CA GLU A 237 0.36 9.99 38.42
C GLU A 237 -1.16 10.05 38.19
N ARG A 238 -1.69 11.17 37.63
CA ARG A 238 -3.11 11.25 37.21
C ARG A 238 -3.44 10.22 36.12
N VAL A 239 -2.55 10.05 35.13
CA VAL A 239 -2.73 9.06 34.06
C VAL A 239 -2.73 7.63 34.63
N ARG A 240 -1.80 7.32 35.53
CA ARG A 240 -1.73 6.01 36.22
C ARG A 240 -3.00 5.70 37.02
N LYS A 241 -3.53 6.68 37.75
CA LYS A 241 -4.77 6.53 38.51
C LYS A 241 -5.98 6.26 37.62
N LYS A 242 -6.15 7.01 36.52
CA LYS A 242 -7.23 6.79 35.53
C LYS A 242 -7.20 5.38 34.91
N GLN A 243 -6.02 4.78 34.76
CA GLN A 243 -5.89 3.41 34.25
C GLN A 243 -6.37 2.38 35.27
N ARG A 244 -5.99 2.53 36.55
CA ARG A 244 -6.39 1.59 37.61
C ARG A 244 -7.90 1.54 37.84
N THR A 245 -8.61 2.61 37.55
CA THR A 245 -10.08 2.67 37.66
C THR A 245 -10.83 2.13 36.43
N ARG A 246 -10.13 1.80 35.34
CA ARG A 246 -10.71 1.32 34.07
C ARG A 246 -10.54 -0.20 33.85
N ASN A 247 -9.69 -0.85 34.66
CA ASN A 247 -9.57 -2.31 34.77
C ASN A 247 -10.41 -2.80 35.94
#